data_AF-A0AAD5L7H1-F1
#
_entry.id   AF-A0AAD5L7H1-F1
#
_cell.length_a   1.000
_cell.length_b   1.000
_cell.length_c   1.000
_cell.angle_alpha   90.00
_cell.angle_beta   90.00
_cell.angle_gamma   90.00
#
_symmetry.space_group_name_H-M   'P 1'
#
loop_
_entity.id
_entity.type
_entity.pdbx_description
1 polymer ?
#
loop_
_entity_poly.entity_id
_entity_poly.type
_entity_poly.pdbx_seq_one_letter_code
_entity_poly.pdbx_strand_id
1 'polypeptide(L)'
;MPFPQNLEMAKAVEDVVRAQGACPATICIADGELKVGLSDKDLKALAEMGVAARKVRIAHAAGIRLFVTGGIGGVHRFVEETMDVSTDLIELSRTPVAVVCAGIKSILDIPRTLEFLETHS
;
A
#
# COMPACT_ATOMS: atom_id res chain seq x y z
N MET A 1 -11.31 -0.26 -4.92
CA MET A 1 -11.88 -0.23 -6.29
C MET A 1 -12.49 -1.60 -6.57
N PRO A 2 -13.68 -1.67 -7.16
CA PRO A 2 -14.31 -2.93 -7.54
C PRO A 2 -13.61 -3.57 -8.76
N PHE A 3 -13.92 -4.83 -9.01
CA PHE A 3 -13.58 -5.51 -10.25
C PHE A 3 -14.55 -5.07 -11.36
N PRO A 4 -14.09 -4.86 -12.62
CA PRO A 4 -12.72 -5.08 -13.13
C PRO A 4 -11.77 -3.88 -13.00
N GLN A 5 -12.24 -2.73 -12.49
CA GLN A 5 -11.49 -1.48 -12.49
C GLN A 5 -10.18 -1.56 -11.70
N ASN A 6 -10.13 -2.36 -10.63
CA ASN A 6 -8.91 -2.61 -9.87
C ASN A 6 -7.82 -3.32 -10.69
N LEU A 7 -8.19 -4.27 -11.55
CA LEU A 7 -7.27 -4.99 -12.43
C LEU A 7 -6.75 -4.08 -13.53
N GLU A 8 -7.66 -3.34 -14.18
CA GLU A 8 -7.31 -2.38 -15.24
C GLU A 8 -6.34 -1.32 -14.73
N MET A 9 -6.62 -0.75 -13.55
CA MET A 9 -5.74 0.22 -12.91
C MET A 9 -4.38 -0.39 -12.57
N ALA A 10 -4.34 -1.61 -12.00
CA ALA A 10 -3.08 -2.26 -11.66
C ALA A 10 -2.19 -2.46 -12.90
N LYS A 11 -2.77 -2.97 -14.00
CA LYS A 11 -2.05 -3.14 -15.27
C LYS A 11 -1.56 -1.81 -15.84
N ALA A 12 -2.43 -0.79 -15.87
CA ALA A 12 -2.07 0.53 -16.35
C ALA A 12 -0.90 1.14 -15.55
N VAL A 13 -0.89 0.98 -14.22
CA VAL A 13 0.23 1.42 -13.37
C VAL A 13 1.50 0.66 -13.71
N GLU A 14 1.45 -0.66 -13.85
CA GLU A 14 2.63 -1.44 -14.22
C GLU A 14 3.20 -1.03 -15.58
N ASP A 15 2.35 -0.76 -16.56
CA ASP A 15 2.75 -0.32 -17.90
C ASP A 15 3.40 1.07 -17.87
N VAL A 16 2.87 2.00 -17.06
CA VAL A 16 3.51 3.30 -16.83
C VAL A 16 4.90 3.12 -16.20
N VAL A 17 5.03 2.25 -15.20
CA VAL A 17 6.32 1.98 -14.55
C VAL A 17 7.32 1.39 -15.56
N ARG A 18 6.90 0.42 -16.38
CA ARG A 18 7.72 -0.15 -17.46
C ARG A 18 8.14 0.89 -18.49
N ALA A 19 7.22 1.77 -18.90
CA ALA A 19 7.50 2.84 -19.86
C ALA A 19 8.53 3.86 -19.36
N GLN A 20 8.65 4.03 -18.03
CA GLN A 20 9.68 4.86 -17.40
C GLN A 20 11.00 4.11 -17.14
N GLY A 21 11.15 2.87 -17.63
CA GLY A 21 12.38 2.08 -17.51
C GLY A 21 12.57 1.39 -16.16
N ALA A 22 11.53 1.35 -15.32
CA ALA A 22 11.56 0.65 -14.03
C ALA A 22 10.83 -0.72 -14.12
N CYS A 23 11.20 -1.66 -13.26
CA CYS A 23 10.52 -2.94 -13.15
C CYS A 23 9.41 -2.87 -12.09
N PRO A 24 8.11 -3.00 -12.47
CA PRO A 24 7.05 -3.05 -11.49
C PRO A 24 7.09 -4.39 -10.71
N ALA A 25 6.85 -4.31 -9.42
CA ALA A 25 6.73 -5.49 -8.55
C ALA A 25 5.45 -5.36 -7.72
N THR A 26 4.33 -5.82 -8.26
CA THR A 26 3.10 -5.95 -7.46
C THR A 26 3.30 -7.02 -6.39
N ILE A 27 2.88 -6.75 -5.16
CA ILE A 27 3.10 -7.60 -3.99
C ILE A 27 1.76 -8.02 -3.40
N CYS A 28 1.60 -9.30 -3.07
CA CYS A 28 0.47 -9.78 -2.28
C CYS A 28 0.87 -10.97 -1.38
N ILE A 29 0.00 -11.26 -0.42
CA ILE A 29 -0.01 -12.57 0.26
C ILE A 29 -1.15 -13.37 -0.36
N ALA A 30 -0.82 -14.52 -0.93
CA ALA A 30 -1.78 -15.48 -1.50
C ALA A 30 -1.43 -16.87 -0.98
N ASP A 31 -2.42 -17.63 -0.54
CA ASP A 31 -2.25 -19.00 -0.03
C ASP A 31 -1.22 -19.14 1.11
N GLY A 32 -1.10 -18.11 1.95
CA GLY A 32 -0.12 -18.06 3.04
C GLY A 32 1.31 -17.76 2.58
N GLU A 33 1.54 -17.62 1.28
CA GLU A 33 2.84 -17.28 0.71
C GLU A 33 2.91 -15.82 0.30
N LEU A 34 4.10 -15.25 0.49
CA LEU A 34 4.43 -13.93 -0.01
C LEU A 34 4.82 -14.02 -1.50
N LYS A 35 4.13 -13.29 -2.36
CA LYS A 35 4.47 -13.14 -3.77
C LYS A 35 4.90 -11.71 -4.10
N VAL A 36 6.01 -11.58 -4.82
CA VAL A 36 6.60 -10.31 -5.26
C VAL A 36 6.82 -10.39 -6.76
N GLY A 37 6.19 -9.48 -7.51
CA GLY A 37 6.10 -9.59 -8.96
C GLY A 37 5.04 -10.63 -9.34
N LEU A 38 3.79 -10.18 -9.45
CA LEU A 38 2.68 -11.05 -9.80
C LEU A 38 2.66 -11.33 -11.30
N SER A 39 2.30 -12.55 -11.67
CA SER A 39 1.93 -12.84 -13.06
C SER A 39 0.57 -12.22 -13.39
N ASP A 40 0.27 -12.08 -14.67
CA ASP A 40 -1.02 -11.59 -15.16
C ASP A 40 -2.22 -12.40 -14.61
N LYS A 41 -2.00 -13.71 -14.38
CA LYS A 41 -3.00 -14.62 -13.79
C LYS A 41 -3.18 -14.35 -12.29
N ASP A 42 -2.08 -14.21 -11.56
CA ASP A 42 -2.11 -13.90 -10.12
C ASP A 42 -2.76 -12.53 -9.87
N LEU A 43 -2.44 -11.54 -10.70
CA LEU A 43 -2.99 -10.19 -10.61
C LEU A 43 -4.50 -10.18 -10.82
N LYS A 44 -4.99 -10.93 -11.82
CA LYS A 44 -6.42 -11.10 -12.07
C LYS A 44 -7.12 -11.80 -10.91
N ALA A 45 -6.56 -12.90 -10.41
CA ALA A 45 -7.12 -13.62 -9.27
C ALA A 45 -7.21 -12.72 -8.03
N LEU A 46 -6.15 -11.95 -7.74
CA LEU A 46 -6.14 -10.98 -6.64
C LEU A 46 -7.22 -9.90 -6.80
N ALA A 47 -7.40 -9.41 -8.03
CA ALA A 47 -8.41 -8.41 -8.35
C ALA A 47 -9.85 -8.92 -8.15
N GLU A 48 -10.11 -10.19 -8.49
CA GLU A 48 -11.42 -10.83 -8.28
C GLU A 48 -11.69 -11.12 -6.79
N MET A 49 -10.66 -11.40 -5.99
CA MET A 49 -10.80 -11.68 -4.54
C MET A 49 -11.08 -10.44 -3.69
N GLY A 50 -10.70 -9.24 -4.13
CA GLY A 50 -11.01 -7.98 -3.45
C GLY A 50 -10.30 -7.72 -2.10
N VAL A 51 -9.24 -8.50 -1.77
CA VAL A 51 -8.59 -8.44 -0.45
C VAL A 51 -7.59 -7.28 -0.35
N ALA A 52 -7.60 -6.56 0.79
CA ALA A 52 -6.63 -5.52 1.11
C ALA A 52 -5.29 -6.11 1.56
N ALA A 53 -4.22 -5.90 0.79
CA ALA A 53 -2.87 -6.33 1.16
C ALA A 53 -2.26 -5.42 2.25
N ARG A 54 -1.49 -6.00 3.19
CA ARG A 54 -0.52 -5.30 4.05
C ARG A 54 0.79 -5.18 3.28
N LYS A 55 1.35 -3.98 3.12
CA LYS A 55 2.23 -3.72 1.95
C LYS A 55 3.65 -3.25 2.28
N VAL A 56 3.82 -2.44 3.31
CA VAL A 56 5.08 -1.68 3.52
C VAL A 56 6.23 -2.56 4.03
N ARG A 57 6.02 -3.28 5.14
CA ARG A 57 7.05 -4.16 5.74
C ARG A 57 7.55 -5.25 4.79
N ILE A 58 6.63 -5.75 3.98
CA ILE A 58 6.85 -6.83 3.03
C ILE A 58 7.72 -6.36 1.85
N ALA A 59 7.45 -5.17 1.32
CA ALA A 59 8.26 -4.59 0.24
C ALA A 59 9.73 -4.48 0.64
N HIS A 60 10.01 -3.94 1.83
CA HIS A 60 11.39 -3.90 2.32
C HIS A 60 11.99 -5.30 2.49
N ALA A 61 11.26 -6.25 3.07
CA ALA A 61 11.78 -7.62 3.23
C ALA A 61 12.18 -8.27 1.89
N ALA A 62 11.51 -7.89 0.80
CA ALA A 62 11.83 -8.30 -0.57
C ALA A 62 12.95 -7.48 -1.25
N GLY A 63 13.61 -6.57 -0.53
CA GLY A 63 14.65 -5.69 -1.07
C GLY A 63 14.11 -4.50 -1.90
N ILE A 64 12.80 -4.27 -1.88
CA ILE A 64 12.17 -3.15 -2.60
C ILE A 64 12.25 -1.91 -1.73
N ARG A 65 12.99 -0.89 -2.20
CA ARG A 65 13.21 0.38 -1.49
C ARG A 65 12.19 1.47 -1.86
N LEU A 66 11.32 1.23 -2.85
CA LEU A 66 10.33 2.19 -3.32
C LEU A 66 8.97 1.50 -3.45
N PHE A 67 7.96 2.01 -2.75
CA PHE A 67 6.61 1.47 -2.70
C PHE A 67 5.59 2.53 -3.11
N VAL A 68 4.63 2.19 -3.98
CA VAL A 68 3.63 3.13 -4.51
C VAL A 68 2.22 2.69 -4.11
N THR A 69 1.40 3.62 -3.63
CA THR A 69 0.01 3.36 -3.26
C THR A 69 -0.87 4.59 -3.53
N GLY A 70 -2.19 4.40 -3.65
CA GLY A 70 -3.11 5.54 -3.84
C GLY A 70 -3.09 6.49 -2.65
N GLY A 71 -3.17 5.97 -1.43
CA GLY A 71 -3.05 6.73 -0.19
C GLY A 71 -2.66 5.81 0.97
N ILE A 72 -1.94 6.35 1.94
CA ILE A 72 -1.53 5.60 3.14
C ILE A 72 -2.69 5.44 4.13
N GLY A 73 -2.61 4.47 5.02
CA GLY A 73 -3.42 4.46 6.25
C GLY A 73 -3.07 5.63 7.16
N GLY A 74 -3.78 5.76 8.28
CA GLY A 74 -3.57 6.85 9.23
C GLY A 74 -4.37 6.67 10.51
N VAL A 75 -4.47 7.75 11.28
CA VAL A 75 -5.32 7.84 12.46
C VAL A 75 -6.77 7.98 12.02
N HIS A 76 -7.66 7.13 12.54
CA HIS A 76 -9.08 7.23 12.21
C HIS A 76 -9.73 8.38 12.97
N ARG A 77 -10.86 8.88 12.45
CA ARG A 77 -11.67 9.87 13.17
C ARG A 77 -12.19 9.24 14.46
N PHE A 78 -12.41 10.04 15.51
CA PHE A 78 -12.88 9.53 16.81
C PHE A 78 -11.86 8.58 17.50
N VAL A 79 -10.56 8.79 17.25
CA VAL A 79 -9.50 7.95 17.84
C VAL A 79 -9.50 7.98 19.38
N GLU A 80 -9.95 9.08 19.99
CA GLU A 80 -10.00 9.25 21.44
C GLU A 80 -10.89 8.20 22.12
N GLU A 81 -11.92 7.71 21.40
CA GLU A 81 -12.82 6.67 21.90
C GLU A 81 -12.50 5.29 21.33
N THR A 82 -12.02 5.22 20.08
CA THR A 82 -11.86 3.96 19.34
C THR A 82 -10.45 3.38 19.38
N MET A 83 -9.44 4.23 19.59
CA MET A 83 -8.02 3.88 19.48
C MET A 83 -7.64 3.24 18.13
N ASP A 84 -8.42 3.49 17.07
CA ASP A 84 -8.22 2.90 15.75
C ASP A 84 -7.15 3.67 14.96
N VAL A 85 -5.93 3.12 14.97
CA VAL A 85 -4.76 3.67 14.28
C VAL A 85 -4.20 2.62 13.33
N SER A 86 -4.00 3.02 12.07
CA SER A 86 -3.44 2.12 11.07
C SER A 86 -2.00 1.71 11.38
N THR A 87 -1.73 0.41 11.28
CA THR A 87 -0.37 -0.14 11.34
C THR A 87 0.56 0.41 10.25
N ASP A 88 0.01 0.98 9.17
CA ASP A 88 0.80 1.62 8.11
C ASP A 88 1.73 2.70 8.68
N LEU A 89 1.28 3.49 9.66
CA LEU A 89 2.09 4.57 10.25
C LEU A 89 3.28 4.04 11.04
N ILE A 90 3.06 2.98 11.81
CA ILE A 90 4.12 2.33 12.59
C ILE A 90 5.16 1.71 11.65
N GLU A 91 4.72 1.04 10.59
CA GLU A 91 5.65 0.43 9.65
C GLU A 91 6.44 1.47 8.85
N LEU A 92 5.81 2.60 8.46
CA LEU A 92 6.49 3.72 7.81
C LEU A 92 7.60 4.31 8.70
N SER A 93 7.39 4.43 10.00
CA SER A 93 8.41 4.97 10.93
C SER A 93 9.64 4.06 11.11
N ARG A 94 9.49 2.75 10.87
CA ARG A 94 10.52 1.74 11.23
C ARG A 94 11.20 1.10 10.02
N THR A 95 10.58 1.20 8.85
CA THR A 95 11.01 0.51 7.64
C THR A 95 11.63 1.52 6.69
N PRO A 96 12.93 1.42 6.35
CA PRO A 96 13.56 2.32 5.39
C PRO A 96 13.11 1.99 3.95
N VAL A 97 11.90 2.43 3.62
CA VAL A 97 11.27 2.33 2.30
C VAL A 97 10.66 3.68 1.95
N ALA A 98 10.93 4.17 0.74
CA ALA A 98 10.28 5.37 0.22
C ALA A 98 8.86 5.02 -0.22
N VAL A 99 7.85 5.75 0.28
CA VAL A 99 6.45 5.57 -0.11
C VAL A 99 5.95 6.76 -0.91
N VAL A 100 5.52 6.51 -2.15
CA VAL A 100 4.87 7.51 -3.02
C VAL A 100 3.36 7.29 -2.95
N CYS A 101 2.63 8.35 -2.60
CA CYS A 101 1.18 8.30 -2.51
C CYS A 101 0.53 9.67 -2.73
N ALA A 102 -0.79 9.72 -2.90
CA ALA A 102 -1.56 10.95 -2.95
C ALA A 102 -1.89 11.51 -1.55
N GLY A 103 -1.10 11.13 -0.53
CA GLY A 103 -1.27 11.52 0.87
C GLY A 103 -2.09 10.53 1.70
N ILE A 104 -2.68 11.05 2.78
CA ILE A 104 -3.52 10.32 3.74
C ILE A 104 -4.92 10.16 3.14
N LYS A 105 -5.54 8.98 3.27
CA LYS A 105 -6.91 8.76 2.77
C LYS A 105 -7.87 9.78 3.40
N SER A 106 -8.68 10.45 2.58
CA SER A 106 -9.57 11.56 3.00
C SER A 106 -10.62 11.19 4.07
N ILE A 107 -10.91 9.90 4.22
CA ILE A 107 -11.80 9.38 5.27
C ILE A 107 -11.19 9.44 6.69
N LEU A 108 -9.87 9.65 6.79
CA LEU A 108 -9.12 9.63 8.05
C LEU A 108 -9.03 11.00 8.70
N ASP A 109 -8.43 11.05 9.88
CA ASP A 109 -8.07 12.29 10.58
C ASP A 109 -6.69 12.76 10.13
N ILE A 110 -6.67 13.71 9.18
CA ILE A 110 -5.42 14.18 8.57
C ILE A 110 -4.53 14.91 9.59
N PRO A 111 -5.01 15.91 10.36
CA PRO A 111 -4.19 16.58 11.36
C PRO A 111 -3.55 15.60 12.35
N ARG A 112 -4.33 14.70 12.97
CA ARG A 112 -3.77 13.74 13.93
C ARG A 112 -2.80 12.75 13.29
N THR A 113 -3.01 12.39 12.03
CA THR A 113 -2.06 11.53 11.30
C THR A 113 -0.73 12.23 11.06
N LEU A 114 -0.74 13.53 10.76
CA LEU A 114 0.50 14.31 10.59
C LEU A 114 1.26 14.43 11.92
N GLU A 115 0.57 14.74 13.02
CA GLU A 115 1.15 14.75 14.38
C GLU A 115 1.77 13.40 14.76
N PHE A 116 1.09 12.30 14.42
CA PHE A 116 1.61 10.96 14.65
C PHE A 116 2.92 10.72 13.87
N LEU A 117 2.95 11.09 12.59
CA LEU A 117 4.14 10.95 11.75
C LEU A 117 5.30 11.80 12.28
N GLU A 118 5.05 13.05 12.68
CA GLU A 118 6.05 13.92 13.28
C GLU A 118 6.63 13.31 14.56
N THR A 119 5.77 12.77 15.43
CA THR A 119 6.20 12.14 16.71
C THR A 119 7.09 10.91 16.50
N HIS A 120 6.94 10.20 15.38
CA HIS A 120 7.63 8.95 15.08
C HIS A 120 8.70 9.10 13.97
N SER A 121 9.11 10.33 13.66
CA SER A 121 10.18 10.64 12.69
C SER A 121 11.58 10.43 13.27
#